data_AF-K4QU41-F1
#
_entry.id   AF-K4QU41-F1
#
_cell.length_a   1.000
_cell.length_b   1.000
_cell.length_c   1.000
_cell.angle_alpha   90.00
_cell.angle_beta   90.00
_cell.angle_gamma   90.00
#
_symmetry.space_group_name_H-M   'P 1'
#
loop_
_entity.id
_entity.type
_entity.pdbx_description
1 polymer ?
#
loop_
_entity_poly.entity_id
_entity_poly.type
_entity_poly.pdbx_seq_one_letter_code
_entity_poly.pdbx_strand_id
1 'polypeptide(L)'
;MDDAGPCPPGLSLKQPHHCVDLAEAALTRGVGHVDGQTEALLHITHARAYAAVKQKSAAVRALLAAEDALLRDDGPQPSYSRVSGPAAGTVASHTARTLTDLADHVGTEQQHRDALVRWDREKYKRVHALTYADLGDSLAAQARADEAVAAWSQALTLMEGMTSDRTRKAITSLRSTLSVYQRRKVPGAAELACRAREALA
;
A
#
# COMPACT_ATOMS: atom_id res chain seq x y z
N MET A 1 -11.74 6.53 -15.00
CA MET A 1 -10.66 7.38 -14.48
C MET A 1 -9.86 6.50 -13.53
N ASP A 2 -8.97 5.70 -14.13
CA ASP A 2 -8.04 4.80 -13.46
C ASP A 2 -6.95 5.62 -12.79
N ASP A 3 -7.09 5.91 -11.49
CA ASP A 3 -6.13 6.78 -10.79
C ASP A 3 -5.81 6.27 -9.38
N ALA A 4 -5.25 5.06 -9.36
CA ALA A 4 -4.34 4.62 -8.31
C ALA A 4 -3.07 4.20 -9.04
N GLY A 5 -2.07 5.07 -9.00
CA GLY A 5 -0.84 4.99 -9.80
C GLY A 5 -0.32 3.55 -9.94
N PRO A 6 0.14 3.16 -11.14
CA PRO A 6 0.68 1.83 -11.36
C PRO A 6 1.83 1.58 -10.38
N CYS A 7 1.99 0.31 -9.94
CA CYS A 7 3.30 -0.14 -9.50
C CYS A 7 4.33 0.35 -10.53
N PRO A 8 5.51 0.85 -10.13
CA PRO A 8 6.54 1.24 -11.07
C PRO A 8 6.69 0.13 -12.11
N PRO A 9 6.62 0.42 -13.42
CA PRO A 9 6.41 -0.61 -14.45
C PRO A 9 7.40 -1.77 -14.37
N GLY A 10 8.63 -1.55 -13.88
CA GLY A 10 9.60 -2.62 -13.67
C GLY A 10 9.23 -3.66 -12.58
N LEU A 11 8.53 -3.26 -11.51
CA LEU A 11 8.09 -4.19 -10.44
C LEU A 11 7.02 -5.15 -10.97
N SER A 12 6.23 -4.70 -11.95
CA SER A 12 5.27 -5.52 -12.69
C SER A 12 5.93 -6.49 -13.69
N LEU A 13 7.15 -6.18 -14.16
CA LEU A 13 7.90 -6.96 -15.15
C LEU A 13 8.75 -8.09 -14.54
N LYS A 14 8.66 -8.34 -13.22
CA LYS A 14 9.49 -9.33 -12.49
C LYS A 14 11.00 -9.14 -12.67
N GLN A 15 11.46 -7.90 -12.94
CA GLN A 15 12.88 -7.56 -13.04
C GLN A 15 13.25 -6.53 -11.96
N PRO A 16 13.33 -6.96 -10.68
CA PRO A 16 13.47 -6.04 -9.56
C PRO A 16 14.82 -5.30 -9.56
N HIS A 17 15.89 -5.88 -10.12
CA HIS A 17 17.18 -5.21 -10.23
C HIS A 17 17.17 -4.00 -11.18
N HIS A 18 16.61 -4.13 -12.38
CA HIS A 18 16.49 -3.00 -13.32
C HIS A 18 15.59 -1.88 -12.78
N CYS A 19 14.70 -2.18 -11.82
CA CYS A 19 13.91 -1.15 -11.13
C CYS A 19 14.77 -0.28 -10.23
N VAL A 20 15.78 -0.87 -9.58
CA VAL A 20 16.71 -0.13 -8.72
C VAL A 20 17.52 0.83 -9.58
N ASP A 21 18.14 0.34 -10.65
CA ASP A 21 18.96 1.17 -11.55
C ASP A 21 18.15 2.33 -12.15
N LEU A 22 16.90 2.07 -12.57
CA LEU A 22 16.03 3.10 -13.12
C LEU A 22 15.64 4.14 -12.05
N ALA A 23 15.28 3.70 -10.85
CA ALA A 23 14.89 4.59 -9.75
C ALA A 23 16.09 5.45 -9.29
N GLU A 24 17.26 4.85 -9.19
CA GLU A 24 18.51 5.55 -8.87
C GLU A 24 18.84 6.59 -9.95
N ALA A 25 18.82 6.21 -11.23
CA ALA A 25 19.08 7.12 -12.33
C ALA A 25 18.05 8.26 -12.45
N ALA A 26 16.80 8.04 -12.02
CA ALA A 26 15.79 9.09 -11.93
C ALA A 26 16.10 10.05 -10.76
N LEU A 27 16.48 9.52 -9.60
CA LEU A 27 16.87 10.32 -8.44
C LEU A 27 18.11 11.17 -8.71
N THR A 28 19.17 10.61 -9.31
CA THR A 28 20.39 11.37 -9.64
C THR A 28 20.10 12.58 -10.53
N ARG A 29 19.09 12.50 -11.40
CA ARG A 29 18.69 13.61 -12.28
C ARG A 29 17.68 14.55 -11.64
N GLY A 30 16.87 14.06 -10.70
CA GLY A 30 15.74 14.80 -10.12
C GLY A 30 16.07 15.52 -8.82
N VAL A 31 16.91 14.95 -7.95
CA VAL A 31 17.21 15.51 -6.62
C VAL A 31 17.73 16.94 -6.74
N GLY A 32 17.10 17.86 -6.00
CA GLY A 32 17.44 19.30 -6.03
C GLY A 32 16.93 20.06 -7.26
N HIS A 33 16.34 19.38 -8.25
CA HIS A 33 15.74 19.97 -9.44
C HIS A 33 14.21 19.88 -9.47
N VAL A 34 13.62 19.11 -8.55
CA VAL A 34 12.17 18.93 -8.42
C VAL A 34 11.68 19.38 -7.04
N ASP A 35 10.36 19.60 -6.93
CA ASP A 35 9.71 19.88 -5.65
C ASP A 35 9.76 18.64 -4.73
N GLY A 36 9.65 18.87 -3.42
CA GLY A 36 9.74 17.83 -2.40
C GLY A 36 8.68 16.74 -2.55
N GLN A 37 7.47 17.06 -3.06
CA GLN A 37 6.44 16.04 -3.28
C GLN A 37 6.83 15.10 -4.43
N THR A 38 7.39 15.64 -5.52
CA THR A 38 7.92 14.84 -6.62
C THR A 38 9.15 14.03 -6.18
N GLU A 39 10.07 14.64 -5.41
CA GLU A 39 11.25 13.96 -4.88
C GLU A 39 10.86 12.80 -3.94
N ALA A 40 9.85 13.01 -3.09
CA ALA A 40 9.33 11.96 -2.20
C ALA A 40 8.77 10.76 -2.98
N LEU A 41 8.07 11.01 -4.11
CA LEU A 41 7.56 9.96 -4.99
C LEU A 41 8.68 9.15 -5.66
N LEU A 42 9.82 9.79 -5.98
CA LEU A 42 10.99 9.10 -6.48
C LEU A 42 11.65 8.24 -5.39
N HIS A 43 11.84 8.79 -4.19
CA HIS A 43 12.43 8.06 -3.07
C HIS A 43 11.59 6.86 -2.64
N ILE A 44 10.27 7.00 -2.58
CA ILE A 44 9.41 5.87 -2.20
C ILE A 44 9.39 4.76 -3.28
N THR A 45 9.52 5.14 -4.55
CA THR A 45 9.70 4.18 -5.65
C THR A 45 11.02 3.42 -5.49
N HIS A 46 12.09 4.13 -5.14
CA HIS A 46 13.40 3.54 -4.87
C HIS A 46 13.37 2.59 -3.66
N ALA A 47 12.68 2.97 -2.58
CA ALA A 47 12.49 2.10 -1.41
C ALA A 47 11.79 0.78 -1.76
N ARG A 48 10.73 0.83 -2.59
CA ARG A 48 10.05 -0.37 -3.10
C ARG A 48 10.96 -1.25 -3.95
N ALA A 49 11.82 -0.65 -4.78
CA ALA A 49 12.77 -1.39 -5.58
C ALA A 49 13.80 -2.12 -4.67
N TYR A 50 14.35 -1.44 -3.66
CA TYR A 50 15.27 -2.06 -2.70
C TYR A 50 14.64 -3.19 -1.87
N ALA A 51 13.39 -3.01 -1.41
CA ALA A 51 12.68 -4.06 -0.70
C ALA A 51 12.49 -5.30 -1.57
N ALA A 52 12.16 -5.11 -2.86
CA ALA A 52 12.00 -6.22 -3.81
C ALA A 52 13.30 -7.02 -4.04
N VAL A 53 14.48 -6.38 -3.93
CA VAL A 53 15.80 -7.05 -3.98
C VAL A 53 16.37 -7.39 -2.60
N LYS A 54 15.55 -7.33 -1.54
CA LYS A 54 15.90 -7.64 -0.14
C LYS A 54 17.04 -6.81 0.46
N GLN A 55 17.27 -5.61 -0.07
CA GLN A 55 18.26 -4.68 0.49
C GLN A 55 17.65 -3.80 1.59
N LYS A 56 17.46 -4.39 2.78
CA LYS A 56 16.75 -3.76 3.90
C LYS A 56 17.30 -2.38 4.29
N SER A 57 18.61 -2.24 4.49
CA SER A 57 19.21 -0.97 4.92
C SER A 57 19.04 0.13 3.87
N ALA A 58 19.11 -0.22 2.59
CA ALA A 58 18.92 0.74 1.50
C ALA A 58 17.45 1.16 1.38
N ALA A 59 16.52 0.20 1.52
CA ALA A 59 15.08 0.48 1.56
C ALA A 59 14.74 1.45 2.69
N VAL A 60 15.22 1.19 3.92
CA VAL A 60 14.95 2.07 5.08
C VAL A 60 15.50 3.48 4.89
N ARG A 61 16.72 3.63 4.35
CA ARG A 61 17.26 4.97 4.03
C ARG A 61 16.42 5.71 3.00
N ALA A 62 15.94 5.00 1.97
CA ALA A 62 15.07 5.61 0.96
C ALA A 62 13.68 5.98 1.52
N LEU A 63 13.15 5.24 2.49
CA LEU A 63 11.93 5.61 3.21
C LEU A 63 12.11 6.93 3.97
N LEU A 64 13.19 7.05 4.75
CA LEU A 64 13.49 8.28 5.50
C LEU A 64 13.66 9.48 4.56
N ALA A 65 14.37 9.31 3.44
CA ALA A 65 14.52 10.36 2.45
C ALA A 65 13.17 10.78 1.81
N ALA A 66 12.23 9.84 1.63
CA ALA A 66 10.89 10.17 1.15
C ALA A 66 10.11 11.01 2.18
N GLU A 67 10.22 10.68 3.47
CA GLU A 67 9.61 11.44 4.55
C GLU A 67 10.20 12.85 4.67
N ASP A 68 11.53 12.97 4.64
CA ASP A 68 12.22 14.27 4.66
C ASP A 68 11.81 15.15 3.47
N ALA A 69 11.69 14.57 2.27
CA ALA A 69 11.25 15.29 1.08
C ALA A 69 9.79 15.78 1.19
N LEU A 70 8.89 15.03 1.85
CA LEU A 70 7.51 15.47 2.09
C LEU A 70 7.42 16.67 3.04
N LEU A 71 8.40 16.86 3.93
CA LEU A 71 8.44 17.96 4.90
C LEU A 71 8.87 19.30 4.26
N ARG A 72 9.40 19.27 3.04
CA ARG A 72 9.76 20.50 2.31
C ARG A 72 8.51 21.27 1.89
N ASP A 73 8.48 22.55 2.22
CA ASP A 73 7.43 23.49 1.80
C ASP A 73 7.76 24.09 0.43
N ASP A 74 7.51 23.31 -0.61
CA ASP A 74 7.71 23.72 -2.01
C ASP A 74 6.40 24.12 -2.71
N GLY A 75 5.35 24.41 -1.94
CA GLY A 75 4.03 24.73 -2.45
C GLY A 75 3.23 23.50 -2.95
N PRO A 76 2.20 23.70 -3.79
CA PRO A 76 1.30 22.62 -4.18
C PRO A 76 1.97 21.64 -5.15
N GLN A 77 1.74 20.35 -4.93
CA GLN A 77 2.22 19.27 -5.81
C GLN A 77 1.91 19.56 -7.30
N PRO A 78 2.89 19.47 -8.21
CA PRO A 78 2.66 19.68 -9.64
C PRO A 78 1.69 18.67 -10.27
N SER A 79 1.01 19.05 -11.34
CA SER A 79 0.05 18.17 -12.04
C SER A 79 0.68 16.90 -12.59
N TYR A 80 1.91 16.96 -13.09
CA TYR A 80 2.61 15.82 -13.66
C TYR A 80 2.90 14.72 -12.63
N SER A 81 3.12 15.08 -11.36
CA SER A 81 3.41 14.12 -10.29
C SER A 81 2.12 13.62 -9.59
N ARG A 82 0.98 14.26 -9.85
CA ARG A 82 -0.34 13.85 -9.31
C ARG A 82 -0.95 12.61 -9.98
N VAL A 83 -0.34 12.06 -11.03
CA VAL A 83 -0.79 10.82 -11.70
C VAL A 83 -0.80 9.59 -10.79
N SER A 84 -0.14 9.67 -9.62
CA SER A 84 -0.21 8.62 -8.60
C SER A 84 -1.16 8.98 -7.45
N GLY A 85 -1.79 10.14 -7.50
CA GLY A 85 -2.52 10.76 -6.40
C GLY A 85 -1.67 11.78 -5.60
N PRO A 86 -2.16 12.25 -4.45
CA PRO A 86 -1.41 13.10 -3.54
C PRO A 86 -0.16 12.36 -3.05
N ALA A 87 0.99 13.03 -3.09
CA ALA A 87 2.26 12.38 -2.75
C ALA A 87 2.27 11.86 -1.31
N ALA A 88 1.75 12.63 -0.34
CA ALA A 88 1.66 12.20 1.06
C ALA A 88 0.91 10.87 1.24
N GLY A 89 -0.26 10.70 0.58
CA GLY A 89 -1.01 9.45 0.63
C GLY A 89 -0.28 8.30 -0.07
N THR A 90 0.33 8.60 -1.22
CA THR A 90 1.11 7.61 -2.01
C THR A 90 2.30 7.10 -1.22
N VAL A 91 3.05 8.00 -0.58
CA VAL A 91 4.18 7.67 0.26
C VAL A 91 3.74 6.78 1.40
N ALA A 92 2.74 7.17 2.20
CA ALA A 92 2.25 6.35 3.31
C ALA A 92 1.85 4.92 2.88
N SER A 93 1.08 4.78 1.79
CA SER A 93 0.67 3.46 1.27
C SER A 93 1.86 2.62 0.80
N HIS A 94 2.86 3.23 0.16
CA HIS A 94 4.03 2.50 -0.30
C HIS A 94 5.03 2.23 0.83
N THR A 95 5.11 3.08 1.84
CA THR A 95 5.90 2.85 3.06
C THR A 95 5.36 1.62 3.76
N ALA A 96 4.04 1.55 3.97
CA ALA A 96 3.39 0.37 4.56
C ALA A 96 3.76 -0.92 3.81
N ARG A 97 3.63 -0.94 2.48
CA ARG A 97 4.01 -2.12 1.66
C ARG A 97 5.49 -2.45 1.72
N THR A 98 6.36 -1.43 1.77
CA THR A 98 7.81 -1.64 1.94
C THR A 98 8.09 -2.30 3.28
N LEU A 99 7.45 -1.84 4.36
CA LEU A 99 7.58 -2.42 5.69
C LEU A 99 7.01 -3.83 5.77
N THR A 100 5.92 -4.13 5.04
CA THR A 100 5.40 -5.50 4.87
C THR A 100 6.46 -6.42 4.26
N ASP A 101 7.08 -5.98 3.16
CA ASP A 101 8.14 -6.72 2.47
C ASP A 101 9.38 -6.94 3.38
N LEU A 102 9.59 -6.05 4.35
CA LEU A 102 10.65 -6.13 5.37
C LEU A 102 10.23 -6.85 6.67
N ALA A 103 9.01 -7.38 6.72
CA ALA A 103 8.39 -8.04 7.87
C ALA A 103 8.29 -7.18 9.15
N ASP A 104 8.20 -5.85 9.01
CA ASP A 104 7.91 -4.93 10.12
C ASP A 104 6.40 -4.70 10.23
N HIS A 105 5.72 -5.61 10.92
CA HIS A 105 4.25 -5.58 11.03
C HIS A 105 3.71 -4.38 11.81
N VAL A 106 4.44 -3.91 12.84
CA VAL A 106 4.02 -2.76 13.66
C VAL A 106 4.10 -1.48 12.84
N GLY A 107 5.22 -1.25 12.15
CA GLY A 107 5.37 -0.11 11.26
C GLY A 107 4.38 -0.15 10.08
N THR A 108 4.14 -1.34 9.53
CA THR A 108 3.15 -1.57 8.47
C THR A 108 1.74 -1.12 8.90
N GLU A 109 1.30 -1.54 10.09
CA GLU A 109 0.00 -1.16 10.63
C GLU A 109 -0.13 0.36 10.81
N GLN A 110 0.87 1.00 11.40
CA GLN A 110 0.89 2.45 11.60
C GLN A 110 0.73 3.20 10.28
N GLN A 111 1.48 2.79 9.26
CA GLN A 111 1.50 3.44 7.96
C GLN A 111 0.21 3.18 7.15
N HIS A 112 -0.42 2.02 7.29
CA HIS A 112 -1.76 1.81 6.71
C HIS A 112 -2.81 2.70 7.35
N ARG A 113 -2.78 2.91 8.68
CA ARG A 113 -3.69 3.84 9.34
C ARG A 113 -3.44 5.29 8.91
N ASP A 114 -2.18 5.70 8.82
CA ASP A 114 -1.82 7.04 8.33
C ASP A 114 -2.29 7.25 6.88
N ALA A 115 -2.13 6.24 6.01
CA ALA A 115 -2.66 6.29 4.66
C ALA A 115 -4.17 6.51 4.62
N LEU A 116 -4.96 5.83 5.46
CA LEU A 116 -6.42 6.02 5.54
C LEU A 116 -6.81 7.47 5.91
N VAL A 117 -5.95 8.19 6.64
CA VAL A 117 -6.17 9.61 6.97
C VAL A 117 -5.78 10.51 5.80
N ARG A 118 -4.69 10.21 5.10
CA ARG A 118 -4.13 11.06 4.02
C ARG A 118 -4.89 10.96 2.70
N TRP A 119 -5.56 9.84 2.46
CA TRP A 119 -6.38 9.66 1.27
C TRP A 119 -7.79 10.19 1.48
N ASP A 120 -8.28 11.05 0.58
CA ASP A 120 -9.69 11.42 0.54
C ASP A 120 -10.55 10.17 0.29
N ARG A 121 -11.47 9.89 1.21
CA ARG A 121 -12.29 8.67 1.22
C ARG A 121 -13.25 8.59 0.04
N GLU A 122 -13.83 9.71 -0.39
CA GLU A 122 -14.81 9.73 -1.47
C GLU A 122 -14.15 9.69 -2.84
N LYS A 123 -13.02 10.38 -3.00
CA LYS A 123 -12.26 10.41 -4.25
C LYS A 123 -11.47 9.13 -4.49
N TYR A 124 -10.93 8.50 -3.44
CA TYR A 124 -10.03 7.34 -3.56
C TYR A 124 -10.58 6.08 -2.89
N LYS A 125 -11.86 5.78 -3.13
CA LYS A 125 -12.56 4.59 -2.57
C LYS A 125 -11.77 3.29 -2.74
N ARG A 126 -11.16 3.08 -3.91
CA ARG A 126 -10.39 1.87 -4.20
C ARG A 126 -9.11 1.79 -3.37
N VAL A 127 -8.45 2.92 -3.16
CA VAL A 127 -7.25 2.99 -2.33
C VAL A 127 -7.62 2.67 -0.88
N HIS A 128 -8.72 3.22 -0.38
CA HIS A 128 -9.26 2.88 0.95
C HIS A 128 -9.59 1.40 1.07
N ALA A 129 -10.31 0.83 0.11
CA ALA A 129 -10.67 -0.59 0.09
C ALA A 129 -9.45 -1.51 0.19
N LEU A 130 -8.43 -1.26 -0.64
CA LEU A 130 -7.18 -2.02 -0.62
C LEU A 130 -6.36 -1.77 0.66
N THR A 131 -6.35 -0.55 1.18
CA THR A 131 -5.64 -0.21 2.42
C THR A 131 -6.25 -0.93 3.63
N TYR A 132 -7.58 -1.05 3.71
CA TYR A 132 -8.23 -1.86 4.74
C TYR A 132 -7.93 -3.36 4.60
N ALA A 133 -7.83 -3.87 3.37
CA ALA A 133 -7.45 -5.26 3.14
C ALA A 133 -6.01 -5.53 3.63
N ASP A 134 -5.06 -4.69 3.22
CA ASP A 134 -3.66 -4.78 3.63
C ASP A 134 -3.50 -4.59 5.17
N LEU A 135 -4.29 -3.69 5.78
CA LEU A 135 -4.33 -3.50 7.24
C LEU A 135 -4.82 -4.76 7.96
N GLY A 136 -5.87 -5.42 7.45
CA GLY A 136 -6.35 -6.68 8.01
C GLY A 136 -5.30 -7.79 7.95
N ASP A 137 -4.54 -7.86 6.86
CA ASP A 137 -3.43 -8.81 6.72
C ASP A 137 -2.31 -8.54 7.74
N SER A 138 -1.95 -7.27 7.95
CA SER A 138 -0.98 -6.86 8.97
C SER A 138 -1.44 -7.21 10.39
N LEU A 139 -2.70 -6.94 10.72
CA LEU A 139 -3.28 -7.26 12.04
C LEU A 139 -3.34 -8.79 12.27
N ALA A 140 -3.66 -9.55 11.22
CA ALA A 140 -3.66 -11.01 11.28
C ALA A 140 -2.26 -11.58 11.50
N ALA A 141 -1.23 -11.02 10.86
CA ALA A 141 0.17 -11.39 11.09
C ALA A 141 0.60 -11.15 12.55
N GLN A 142 -0.01 -10.16 13.22
CA GLN A 142 0.17 -9.87 14.64
C GLN A 142 -0.78 -10.65 15.57
N ALA A 143 -1.49 -11.66 15.06
CA ALA A 143 -2.46 -12.49 15.79
C ALA A 143 -3.66 -11.73 16.40
N ARG A 144 -3.97 -10.52 15.90
CA ARG A 144 -5.10 -9.68 16.33
C ARG A 144 -6.35 -9.99 15.51
N ALA A 145 -6.92 -11.16 15.75
CA ALA A 145 -7.96 -11.75 14.89
C ALA A 145 -9.23 -10.89 14.76
N ASP A 146 -9.74 -10.34 15.86
CA ASP A 146 -11.00 -9.56 15.86
C ASP A 146 -10.84 -8.27 15.04
N GLU A 147 -9.72 -7.58 15.21
CA GLU A 147 -9.42 -6.35 14.47
C GLU A 147 -9.14 -6.62 13.00
N ALA A 148 -8.49 -7.75 12.68
CA ALA A 148 -8.30 -8.17 11.29
C ALA A 148 -9.64 -8.43 10.60
N VAL A 149 -10.57 -9.13 11.26
CA VAL A 149 -11.94 -9.36 10.73
C VAL A 149 -12.68 -8.05 10.53
N ALA A 150 -12.58 -7.10 11.47
CA ALA A 150 -13.19 -5.79 11.33
C ALA A 150 -12.62 -5.02 10.12
N ALA A 151 -11.30 -4.99 9.95
CA ALA A 151 -10.64 -4.32 8.84
C ALA A 151 -11.03 -4.94 7.48
N TRP A 152 -10.98 -6.27 7.34
CA TRP A 152 -11.41 -6.95 6.12
C TRP A 152 -12.91 -6.76 5.82
N SER A 153 -13.74 -6.65 6.85
CA SER A 153 -15.17 -6.36 6.68
C SER A 153 -15.39 -4.97 6.08
N GLN A 154 -14.65 -3.96 6.54
CA GLN A 154 -14.66 -2.61 5.92
C GLN A 154 -14.14 -2.66 4.49
N ALA A 155 -13.07 -3.43 4.23
CA ALA A 155 -12.54 -3.62 2.89
C ALA A 155 -13.61 -4.17 1.93
N LEU A 156 -14.32 -5.25 2.32
CA LEU A 156 -15.39 -5.82 1.48
C LEU A 156 -16.52 -4.84 1.22
N THR A 157 -16.99 -4.12 2.25
CA THR A 157 -18.06 -3.12 2.07
C THR A 157 -17.65 -2.04 1.06
N LEU A 158 -16.39 -1.58 1.10
CA LEU A 158 -15.88 -0.61 0.12
C LEU A 158 -15.68 -1.20 -1.29
N MET A 159 -15.47 -2.52 -1.38
CA MET A 159 -15.32 -3.24 -2.66
C MET A 159 -16.67 -3.58 -3.31
N GLU A 160 -17.81 -3.34 -2.66
CA GLU A 160 -19.13 -3.55 -3.25
C GLU A 160 -19.27 -2.70 -4.53
N GLY A 161 -19.62 -3.36 -5.65
CA GLY A 161 -19.68 -2.74 -6.97
C GLY A 161 -18.32 -2.51 -7.65
N MET A 162 -17.19 -2.92 -7.04
CA MET A 162 -15.86 -2.81 -7.63
C MET A 162 -15.41 -4.09 -8.33
N THR A 163 -15.37 -4.08 -9.67
CA THR A 163 -14.85 -5.20 -10.46
C THR A 163 -13.41 -4.94 -10.89
N SER A 164 -12.44 -5.50 -10.15
CA SER A 164 -11.03 -5.38 -10.52
C SER A 164 -10.19 -6.61 -10.12
N ASP A 165 -9.16 -6.91 -10.90
CA ASP A 165 -8.23 -8.00 -10.57
C ASP A 165 -7.56 -7.80 -9.19
N ARG A 166 -7.24 -6.56 -8.83
CA ARG A 166 -6.65 -6.25 -7.51
C ARG A 166 -7.63 -6.50 -6.36
N THR A 167 -8.90 -6.10 -6.49
CA THR A 167 -9.92 -6.36 -5.45
C THR A 167 -10.18 -7.86 -5.34
N ARG A 168 -10.30 -8.57 -6.47
CA ARG A 168 -10.44 -10.03 -6.50
C ARG A 168 -9.27 -10.76 -5.80
N LYS A 169 -8.03 -10.33 -6.05
CA LYS A 169 -6.83 -10.88 -5.38
C LYS A 169 -6.86 -10.64 -3.86
N ALA A 170 -7.21 -9.44 -3.41
CA ALA A 170 -7.35 -9.12 -1.99
C ALA A 170 -8.44 -9.97 -1.30
N ILE A 171 -9.59 -10.18 -1.94
CA ILE A 171 -10.65 -11.05 -1.41
C ILE A 171 -10.21 -12.53 -1.41
N THR A 172 -9.35 -12.92 -2.35
CA THR A 172 -8.84 -14.30 -2.39
C THR A 172 -7.81 -14.56 -1.30
N SER A 173 -6.91 -13.61 -1.00
CA SER A 173 -5.83 -13.80 -0.01
C SER A 173 -6.35 -14.07 1.40
N LEU A 174 -7.42 -13.38 1.82
CA LEU A 174 -8.01 -13.51 3.16
C LEU A 174 -8.65 -14.89 3.44
N ARG A 175 -9.00 -15.68 2.41
CA ARG A 175 -9.76 -16.93 2.58
C ARG A 175 -9.06 -17.96 3.46
N SER A 176 -7.74 -18.05 3.34
CA SER A 176 -6.93 -19.01 4.10
C SER A 176 -6.98 -18.70 5.60
N THR A 177 -6.73 -17.44 5.96
CA THR A 177 -6.79 -16.97 7.34
C THR A 177 -8.19 -17.04 7.93
N LEU A 178 -9.23 -16.67 7.15
CA LEU A 178 -10.61 -16.79 7.60
C LEU A 178 -11.02 -18.24 7.90
N SER A 179 -10.52 -19.21 7.13
CA SER A 179 -10.78 -20.64 7.40
C SER A 179 -10.20 -21.08 8.75
N VAL A 180 -9.05 -20.52 9.16
CA VAL A 180 -8.49 -20.75 10.50
C VAL A 180 -9.34 -20.05 11.57
N TYR A 181 -9.76 -18.81 11.32
CA TYR A 181 -10.57 -18.01 12.26
C TYR A 181 -11.96 -18.59 12.48
N GLN A 182 -12.59 -19.15 11.45
CA GLN A 182 -13.85 -19.90 11.57
C GLN A 182 -13.71 -21.11 12.50
N ARG A 183 -12.64 -21.92 12.33
CA ARG A 183 -12.37 -23.07 13.22
C ARG A 183 -12.13 -22.64 14.66
N ARG A 184 -11.50 -21.48 14.85
CA ARG A 184 -11.26 -20.85 16.16
C ARG A 184 -12.49 -20.11 16.72
N LYS A 185 -13.61 -20.06 15.97
CA LYS A 185 -14.84 -19.34 16.34
C LYS A 185 -14.63 -17.85 16.62
N VAL A 186 -13.72 -17.21 15.87
CA VAL A 186 -13.53 -15.75 15.92
C VAL A 186 -14.84 -15.08 15.48
N PRO A 187 -15.36 -14.11 16.25
CA PRO A 187 -16.58 -13.37 15.90
C PRO A 187 -16.52 -12.78 14.49
N GLY A 188 -17.64 -12.83 13.75
CA GLY A 188 -17.74 -12.25 12.40
C GLY A 188 -17.00 -13.01 11.28
N ALA A 189 -16.07 -13.93 11.60
CA ALA A 189 -15.27 -14.62 10.59
C ALA A 189 -16.11 -15.50 9.64
N ALA A 190 -17.17 -16.13 10.16
CA ALA A 190 -18.05 -16.98 9.36
C ALA A 190 -18.88 -16.18 8.34
N GLU A 191 -19.46 -15.08 8.80
CA GLU A 191 -20.22 -14.14 7.97
C GLU A 191 -19.33 -13.50 6.91
N LEU A 192 -18.16 -12.99 7.32
CA LEU A 192 -17.17 -12.39 6.43
C LEU A 192 -16.73 -13.36 5.33
N ALA A 193 -16.50 -14.63 5.68
CA ALA A 193 -16.15 -15.65 4.69
C ALA A 193 -17.30 -15.94 3.71
N CYS A 194 -18.57 -15.78 4.11
CA CYS A 194 -19.71 -15.90 3.21
C CYS A 194 -19.74 -14.76 2.20
N ARG A 195 -19.67 -13.51 2.69
CA ARG A 195 -19.59 -12.30 1.86
C ARG A 195 -18.41 -12.35 0.89
N ALA A 196 -17.26 -12.83 1.33
CA ALA A 196 -16.08 -12.99 0.47
C ALA A 196 -16.29 -14.01 -0.66
N ARG A 197 -17.07 -15.09 -0.44
CA ARG A 197 -17.42 -16.04 -1.50
C ARG A 197 -18.39 -15.42 -2.49
N GLU A 198 -19.41 -14.73 -2.01
CA GLU A 198 -20.41 -14.06 -2.85
C GLU A 198 -19.77 -12.98 -3.73
N ALA A 199 -18.83 -12.20 -3.19
CA ALA A 199 -18.10 -11.18 -3.96
C ALA A 199 -17.15 -11.75 -5.04
N LEU A 200 -16.85 -13.05 -5.00
CA LEU A 200 -15.99 -13.74 -5.98
C LEU A 200 -16.78 -14.57 -7.00
N ALA A 201 -18.08 -14.78 -6.77
CA ALA A 201 -18.98 -15.52 -7.68
C ALA A 201 -19.28 -14.69 -8.93
#